data_AF-A0A1F5GXV8-F1
#
_entry.id   AF-A0A1F5GXV8-F1
#
_cell.length_a   1.000
_cell.length_b   1.000
_cell.length_c   1.000
_cell.angle_alpha   90.00
_cell.angle_beta   90.00
_cell.angle_gamma   90.00
#
_symmetry.space_group_name_H-M   'P 1'
#
loop_
_entity.id
_entity.type
_entity.pdbx_description
1 polymer ?
#
loop_
_entity_poly.entity_id
_entity_poly.type
_entity_poly.pdbx_seq_one_letter_code
_entity_poly.pdbx_strand_id
1 'polypeptide(L)'
;MIAKSLIKLIDEAIMPAVALIAGKMLGLFAASFFLNLPFTIQNKEVFWLLPSIQFSSINAYLTAENYSNLAMFMTAVLGAILVVVRAHFFHESHISPTFHAKLVSLNLERLIAPSYHLYHQAAIWLIFLWLTVGFLIISTILQVTYAQITVIAFVIAANLSWVFALDIEKEMEILRST
;
A
#
# COMPACT_ATOMS: atom_id res chain seq x y z
N MET A 1 -2.72 20.40 -19.48
CA MET A 1 -1.80 19.44 -18.81
C MET A 1 -2.39 18.86 -17.53
N ILE A 2 -3.03 19.66 -16.67
CA ILE A 2 -3.61 19.22 -15.38
C ILE A 2 -4.64 18.07 -15.53
N ALA A 3 -5.56 18.16 -16.50
CA ALA A 3 -6.58 17.11 -16.72
C ALA A 3 -5.97 15.73 -17.05
N LYS A 4 -4.89 15.68 -17.84
CA LYS A 4 -4.19 14.41 -18.15
C LYS A 4 -3.47 13.84 -16.93
N SER A 5 -2.92 14.70 -16.07
CA SER A 5 -2.29 14.30 -14.82
C SER A 5 -3.30 13.72 -13.83
N LEU A 6 -4.49 14.33 -13.72
CA LEU A 6 -5.57 13.87 -12.84
C LEU A 6 -6.12 12.50 -13.25
N ILE A 7 -6.38 12.29 -14.54
CA ILE A 7 -6.88 10.99 -15.05
C ILE A 7 -5.89 9.88 -14.73
N LYS A 8 -4.60 10.13 -14.97
CA LYS A 8 -3.54 9.17 -14.67
C LYS A 8 -3.42 8.85 -13.17
N LEU A 9 -3.67 9.85 -12.31
CA LEU A 9 -3.67 9.68 -10.86
C LEU A 9 -4.84 8.80 -10.40
N ILE A 10 -6.00 8.92 -11.05
CA ILE A 10 -7.16 8.06 -10.82
C ILE A 10 -6.86 6.63 -11.25
N ASP A 11 -6.33 6.43 -12.46
CA ASP A 11 -6.03 5.08 -12.98
C ASP A 11 -5.03 4.35 -12.07
N GLU A 12 -3.99 5.04 -11.63
CA GLU A 12 -2.95 4.47 -10.78
C GLU A 12 -3.42 4.28 -9.32
N ALA A 13 -4.48 4.98 -8.88
CA ALA A 13 -5.08 4.83 -7.56
C ALA A 13 -6.00 3.59 -7.45
N ILE A 14 -6.49 3.05 -8.56
CA ILE A 14 -7.35 1.85 -8.56
C ILE A 14 -6.59 0.65 -7.98
N MET A 15 -5.33 0.47 -8.37
CA MET A 15 -4.53 -0.69 -7.97
C MET A 15 -4.30 -0.73 -6.44
N PRO A 16 -3.79 0.33 -5.78
CA PRO A 16 -3.73 0.39 -4.32
C PRO A 16 -5.09 0.14 -3.66
N ALA A 17 -6.16 0.79 -4.13
CA ALA A 17 -7.48 0.67 -3.52
C ALA A 17 -7.97 -0.80 -3.53
N VAL A 18 -7.91 -1.46 -4.68
CA VAL A 18 -8.30 -2.87 -4.81
C VAL A 18 -7.38 -3.77 -3.97
N ALA A 19 -6.08 -3.52 -3.97
CA ALA A 19 -5.11 -4.30 -3.20
C ALA A 19 -5.39 -4.21 -1.69
N LEU A 20 -5.68 -3.02 -1.15
CA LEU A 20 -5.99 -2.85 0.26
C LEU A 20 -7.28 -3.57 0.66
N ILE A 21 -8.34 -3.43 -0.15
CA ILE A 21 -9.61 -4.14 0.10
C ILE A 21 -9.36 -5.65 0.07
N ALA A 22 -8.65 -6.15 -0.95
CA ALA A 22 -8.32 -7.57 -1.05
C ALA A 22 -7.47 -8.04 0.14
N GLY A 23 -6.43 -7.30 0.52
CA GLY A 23 -5.57 -7.60 1.67
C GLY A 23 -6.36 -7.66 2.98
N LYS A 24 -7.29 -6.71 3.18
CA LYS A 24 -8.19 -6.70 4.35
C LYS A 24 -9.08 -7.94 4.37
N MET A 25 -9.75 -8.25 3.25
CA MET A 25 -10.67 -9.39 3.13
C MET A 25 -9.96 -10.73 3.30
N LEU A 26 -8.79 -10.89 2.66
CA LEU A 26 -7.95 -12.08 2.81
C LEU A 26 -7.45 -12.21 4.25
N GLY A 27 -7.03 -11.12 4.90
CA GLY A 27 -6.63 -11.14 6.30
C GLY A 27 -7.78 -11.55 7.23
N LEU A 28 -8.98 -11.05 6.98
CA LEU A 28 -10.18 -11.42 7.75
C LEU A 28 -10.50 -12.90 7.59
N PHE A 29 -10.49 -13.41 6.36
CA PHE A 29 -10.73 -14.82 6.07
C PHE A 29 -9.64 -15.72 6.68
N ALA A 30 -8.37 -15.38 6.49
CA ALA A 30 -7.23 -16.11 7.03
C ALA A 30 -7.27 -16.15 8.56
N ALA A 31 -7.49 -15.01 9.22
CA ALA A 31 -7.59 -14.96 10.68
C ALA A 31 -8.75 -15.82 11.20
N SER A 32 -9.91 -15.73 10.56
CA SER A 32 -11.09 -16.50 10.95
C SER A 32 -10.87 -18.00 10.79
N PHE A 33 -10.24 -18.42 9.69
CA PHE A 33 -9.95 -19.82 9.40
C PHE A 33 -8.85 -20.40 10.30
N PHE A 34 -7.69 -19.75 10.37
CA PHE A 34 -6.53 -20.28 11.12
C PHE A 34 -6.71 -20.23 12.64
N LEU A 35 -7.47 -19.25 13.17
CA LEU A 35 -7.73 -19.12 14.59
C LEU A 35 -9.04 -19.82 15.01
N ASN A 36 -9.72 -20.50 14.09
CA ASN A 36 -10.99 -21.20 14.32
C ASN A 36 -12.04 -20.30 14.99
N LEU A 37 -12.17 -19.06 14.51
CA LEU A 37 -13.12 -18.10 15.09
C LEU A 37 -14.54 -18.47 14.68
N PRO A 38 -15.52 -18.51 15.60
CA PRO A 38 -16.89 -18.82 15.25
C PRO A 38 -17.50 -17.65 14.49
N PHE A 39 -17.74 -17.84 13.19
CA PHE A 39 -18.38 -16.86 12.32
C PHE A 39 -19.54 -17.48 11.54
N THR A 40 -20.48 -16.62 11.16
CA THR A 40 -21.60 -16.94 10.27
C THR A 40 -21.58 -15.96 9.11
N ILE A 41 -21.85 -16.46 7.90
CA ILE A 41 -22.00 -15.62 6.73
C ILE A 41 -23.47 -15.25 6.62
N GLN A 42 -23.77 -13.96 6.68
CA GLN A 42 -25.09 -13.43 6.45
C GLN A 42 -25.08 -12.55 5.20
N ASN A 43 -26.09 -12.72 4.35
CA ASN A 43 -26.36 -11.78 3.29
C ASN A 43 -27.15 -10.61 3.91
N LYS A 44 -26.49 -9.46 4.10
CA LYS A 44 -27.17 -8.24 4.59
C LYS A 44 -27.67 -7.39 3.43
N GLU A 45 -28.77 -6.69 3.70
CA GLU A 45 -29.55 -5.88 2.74
C GLU A 45 -28.82 -4.62 2.22
N VAL A 46 -27.81 -4.11 2.95
CA VAL A 46 -27.21 -2.77 2.70
C VAL A 46 -26.17 -2.78 1.57
N PHE A 47 -25.56 -3.92 1.27
CA PHE A 47 -24.70 -4.12 0.10
C PHE A 47 -24.89 -5.54 -0.44
N TRP A 48 -25.87 -5.72 -1.32
CA TRP A 48 -26.22 -7.01 -1.95
C TRP A 48 -25.05 -7.72 -2.64
N LEU A 49 -23.96 -7.02 -2.94
CA LEU A 49 -22.78 -7.55 -3.60
C LEU A 49 -21.77 -8.24 -2.67
N LEU A 50 -21.77 -7.94 -1.37
CA LEU A 50 -20.70 -8.37 -0.46
C LEU A 50 -21.25 -9.20 0.72
N PRO A 51 -20.72 -10.42 0.97
CA PRO A 51 -21.11 -11.21 2.13
C PRO A 51 -20.69 -10.51 3.43
N SER A 52 -21.59 -10.45 4.41
CA SER A 52 -21.29 -9.94 5.74
C SER A 52 -20.88 -11.09 6.66
N ILE A 53 -19.72 -10.97 7.31
CA ILE A 53 -19.25 -11.94 8.29
C ILE A 53 -19.66 -11.45 9.68
N GLN A 54 -20.49 -12.23 10.37
CA GLN A 54 -20.90 -11.95 11.74
C GLN A 54 -20.22 -12.94 12.69
N PHE A 55 -19.57 -12.41 13.72
CA PHE A 55 -18.95 -13.18 14.79
C PHE A 55 -19.90 -13.30 15.97
N SER A 56 -19.90 -14.47 16.62
CA SER A 56 -20.77 -14.74 17.78
C SER A 56 -20.30 -14.07 19.07
N SER A 57 -19.05 -13.59 19.11
CA SER A 57 -18.44 -12.96 20.28
C SER A 57 -17.69 -11.70 19.88
N ILE A 58 -17.77 -10.68 20.73
CA ILE A 58 -17.02 -9.42 20.54
C ILE A 58 -15.51 -9.68 20.49
N ASN A 59 -14.99 -10.62 21.27
CA ASN A 59 -13.57 -10.96 21.26
C ASN A 59 -13.16 -11.56 19.91
N ALA A 60 -13.97 -12.46 19.35
CA ALA A 60 -13.71 -13.05 18.03
C ALA A 60 -13.73 -11.98 16.93
N TYR A 61 -14.68 -11.05 16.98
CA TYR A 61 -14.73 -9.90 16.08
C TYR A 61 -13.46 -9.04 16.17
N LEU A 62 -13.08 -8.63 17.39
CA LEU A 62 -11.90 -7.79 17.59
C LEU A 62 -10.63 -8.50 17.13
N THR A 63 -10.47 -9.80 17.42
CA THR A 63 -9.32 -10.57 16.94
C THR A 63 -9.27 -10.60 15.42
N ALA A 64 -10.36 -10.99 14.75
CA ALA A 64 -10.40 -11.07 13.29
C ALA A 64 -10.12 -9.70 12.63
N GLU A 65 -10.68 -8.64 13.18
CA GLU A 65 -10.53 -7.28 12.68
C GLU A 65 -9.10 -6.75 12.84
N ASN A 66 -8.42 -7.06 13.96
CA ASN A 66 -7.03 -6.67 14.16
C ASN A 66 -6.07 -7.37 13.17
N TYR A 67 -6.23 -8.67 12.93
CA TYR A 67 -5.43 -9.40 11.93
C TYR A 67 -5.75 -8.94 10.50
N SER A 68 -7.02 -8.67 10.20
CA SER A 68 -7.47 -8.10 8.93
C SER A 68 -6.85 -6.72 8.67
N ASN A 69 -6.84 -5.85 9.69
CA ASN A 69 -6.21 -4.54 9.63
C ASN A 69 -4.70 -4.62 9.45
N LEU A 70 -4.04 -5.59 10.12
CA LEU A 70 -2.63 -5.85 9.92
C LEU A 70 -2.33 -6.31 8.49
N ALA A 71 -3.12 -7.22 7.92
CA ALA A 71 -2.95 -7.71 6.55
C ALA A 71 -3.14 -6.59 5.51
N MET A 72 -4.15 -5.74 5.70
CA MET A 72 -4.36 -4.54 4.88
C MET A 72 -3.15 -3.60 4.96
N PHE A 73 -2.67 -3.32 6.17
CA PHE A 73 -1.49 -2.48 6.39
C PHE A 73 -0.23 -3.07 5.74
N MET A 74 0.01 -4.37 5.90
CA MET A 74 1.13 -5.06 5.23
C MET A 74 1.04 -4.95 3.71
N THR A 75 -0.17 -5.02 3.15
CA THR A 75 -0.37 -4.83 1.70
C THR A 75 0.00 -3.41 1.27
N ALA A 76 -0.39 -2.39 2.04
CA ALA A 76 -0.01 -1.00 1.81
C ALA A 76 1.52 -0.82 1.83
N VAL A 77 2.18 -1.40 2.85
CA VAL A 77 3.63 -1.32 3.04
C VAL A 77 4.38 -2.02 1.91
N LEU A 78 3.98 -3.25 1.55
CA LEU A 78 4.63 -4.00 0.48
C LEU A 78 4.49 -3.30 -0.86
N GLY A 79 3.29 -2.76 -1.15
CA GLY A 79 3.08 -1.95 -2.35
C GLY A 79 3.96 -0.71 -2.36
N ALA A 80 3.98 0.07 -1.28
CA ALA A 80 4.82 1.26 -1.15
C ALA A 80 6.33 0.95 -1.29
N ILE A 81 6.82 -0.11 -0.63
CA ILE A 81 8.21 -0.56 -0.75
C ILE A 81 8.53 -0.92 -2.19
N LEU A 82 7.66 -1.68 -2.86
CA LEU A 82 7.87 -2.10 -4.24
C LEU A 82 8.07 -0.88 -5.14
N VAL A 83 7.23 0.15 -5.02
CA VAL A 83 7.38 1.34 -5.86
C VAL A 83 8.56 2.21 -5.47
N VAL A 84 8.82 2.40 -4.18
CA VAL A 84 9.96 3.23 -3.71
C VAL A 84 11.28 2.60 -4.15
N VAL A 85 11.42 1.28 -4.03
CA VAL A 85 12.57 0.54 -4.54
C VAL A 85 12.68 0.68 -6.06
N ARG A 86 11.55 0.59 -6.78
CA ARG A 86 11.55 0.81 -8.24
C ARG A 86 11.97 2.23 -8.63
N ALA A 87 11.48 3.23 -7.91
CA ALA A 87 11.85 4.63 -8.11
C ALA A 87 13.35 4.84 -7.91
N HIS A 88 13.92 4.26 -6.85
CA HIS A 88 15.33 4.42 -6.50
C HIS A 88 16.29 3.71 -7.46
N PHE A 89 15.97 2.49 -7.93
CA PHE A 89 16.93 1.65 -8.66
C PHE A 89 16.69 1.53 -10.17
N PHE A 90 15.49 1.77 -10.68
CA PHE A 90 15.10 1.44 -12.06
C PHE A 90 14.71 2.67 -12.89
N HIS A 91 15.31 3.81 -12.57
CA HIS A 91 15.10 5.08 -13.23
C HIS A 91 16.01 5.26 -14.45
N GLU A 92 15.46 5.71 -15.58
CA GLU A 92 16.22 5.95 -16.82
C GLU A 92 17.36 6.97 -16.66
N SER A 93 17.20 7.97 -15.80
CA SER A 93 18.20 9.05 -15.63
C SER A 93 19.50 8.60 -14.96
N HIS A 94 19.45 7.58 -14.09
CA HIS A 94 20.57 7.18 -13.23
C HIS A 94 21.02 5.73 -13.41
N ILE A 95 20.47 5.03 -14.40
CA ILE A 95 20.83 3.64 -14.61
C ILE A 95 22.26 3.53 -15.15
N SER A 96 23.14 2.89 -14.37
CA SER A 96 24.52 2.70 -14.82
C SER A 96 24.55 1.87 -16.12
N PRO A 97 25.43 2.17 -17.08
CA PRO A 97 25.48 1.45 -18.36
C PRO A 97 25.66 -0.06 -18.20
N THR A 98 26.39 -0.48 -17.16
CA THR A 98 26.62 -1.89 -16.81
C THR A 98 25.36 -2.55 -16.26
N PHE A 99 24.57 -1.86 -15.43
CA PHE A 99 23.30 -2.36 -14.92
C PHE A 99 22.22 -2.40 -16.00
N HIS A 100 22.17 -1.38 -16.87
CA HIS A 100 21.30 -1.37 -18.04
C HIS A 100 21.58 -2.55 -18.98
N ALA A 101 22.84 -2.76 -19.36
CA ALA A 101 23.24 -3.89 -20.20
C ALA A 101 22.88 -5.25 -19.56
N LYS A 102 22.95 -5.35 -18.23
CA LYS A 102 22.56 -6.55 -17.48
C LYS A 102 21.04 -6.76 -17.46
N LEU A 103 20.23 -5.71 -17.37
CA LEU A 103 18.77 -5.83 -17.46
C LEU A 103 18.34 -6.25 -18.86
N VAL A 104 18.96 -5.66 -19.90
CA VAL A 104 18.70 -6.04 -21.29
C VAL A 104 19.09 -7.50 -21.53
N SER A 105 20.25 -7.95 -21.05
CA SER A 105 20.68 -9.36 -21.22
C SER A 105 19.78 -10.37 -20.51
N LEU A 106 19.03 -9.93 -19.49
CA LEU A 106 18.04 -10.73 -18.78
C LEU A 106 16.60 -10.57 -19.33
N ASN A 107 16.40 -9.83 -20.43
CA ASN A 107 15.07 -9.45 -20.95
C ASN A 107 14.19 -8.71 -19.93
N LEU A 108 14.82 -7.94 -19.03
CA LEU A 108 14.16 -7.16 -17.96
C LEU A 108 14.10 -5.66 -18.27
N GLU A 109 14.29 -5.25 -19.52
CA GLU A 109 14.24 -3.84 -19.96
C GLU A 109 12.92 -3.13 -19.59
N ARG A 110 11.81 -3.87 -19.51
CA ARG A 110 10.49 -3.34 -19.10
C ARG A 110 10.42 -2.87 -17.64
N LEU A 111 11.42 -3.20 -16.81
CA LEU A 111 11.50 -2.71 -15.44
C LEU A 111 11.95 -1.26 -15.38
N ILE A 112 12.64 -0.80 -16.42
CA ILE A 112 13.11 0.57 -16.58
C ILE A 112 11.90 1.42 -16.98
N ALA A 113 11.64 2.48 -16.22
CA ALA A 113 10.48 3.34 -16.47
C ALA A 113 10.86 4.83 -16.36
N PRO A 114 10.13 5.71 -17.07
CA PRO A 114 10.37 7.14 -17.01
C PRO A 114 10.16 7.69 -15.60
N SER A 115 10.99 8.68 -15.25
CA SER A 115 11.07 9.24 -13.92
C SER A 115 9.74 9.65 -13.31
N TYR A 116 9.02 10.40 -14.13
CA TYR A 116 7.71 10.93 -13.80
C TYR A 116 6.71 9.82 -13.43
N HIS A 117 6.72 8.68 -14.12
CA HIS A 117 5.81 7.58 -13.82
C HIS A 117 6.10 6.93 -12.46
N LEU A 118 7.38 6.65 -12.17
CA LEU A 118 7.79 5.99 -10.93
C LEU A 118 7.50 6.87 -9.71
N TYR A 119 7.82 8.16 -9.77
CA TYR A 119 7.53 9.08 -8.68
C TYR A 119 6.03 9.28 -8.44
N HIS A 120 5.21 9.35 -9.50
CA HIS A 120 3.76 9.44 -9.34
C HIS A 120 3.19 8.18 -8.68
N GLN A 121 3.63 7.00 -9.14
CA GLN A 121 3.17 5.74 -8.59
C GLN A 121 3.58 5.61 -7.10
N ALA A 122 4.83 5.94 -6.77
CA ALA A 122 5.31 5.92 -5.39
C ALA A 122 4.56 6.91 -4.49
N ALA A 123 4.29 8.13 -4.97
CA ALA A 123 3.49 9.11 -4.24
C ALA A 123 2.06 8.60 -3.96
N ILE A 124 1.41 7.97 -4.93
CA ILE A 124 0.06 7.42 -4.76
C ILE A 124 0.06 6.30 -3.72
N TRP A 125 1.01 5.36 -3.79
CA TRP A 125 1.11 4.30 -2.78
C TRP A 125 1.40 4.84 -1.37
N LEU A 126 2.23 5.89 -1.25
CA LEU A 126 2.46 6.58 0.03
C LEU A 126 1.19 7.27 0.55
N ILE A 127 0.40 7.89 -0.32
CA ILE A 127 -0.91 8.47 0.06
C ILE A 127 -1.82 7.36 0.62
N PHE A 128 -1.93 6.22 -0.06
CA PHE A 128 -2.74 5.09 0.43
C PHE A 128 -2.21 4.47 1.72
N LEU A 129 -0.88 4.44 1.91
CA LEU A 129 -0.26 4.05 3.17
C LEU A 129 -0.66 5.01 4.30
N TRP A 130 -0.61 6.33 4.08
CA TRP A 130 -1.05 7.32 5.06
C TRP A 130 -2.57 7.30 5.32
N LEU A 131 -3.39 7.06 4.29
CA LEU A 131 -4.83 6.83 4.47
C LEU A 131 -5.08 5.59 5.34
N THR A 132 -4.29 4.54 5.15
CA THR A 132 -4.35 3.34 5.99
C THR A 132 -3.98 3.68 7.44
N VAL A 133 -2.92 4.46 7.67
CA VAL A 133 -2.56 4.95 9.01
C VAL A 133 -3.71 5.75 9.63
N GLY A 134 -4.32 6.67 8.88
CA GLY A 134 -5.47 7.46 9.33
C GLY A 134 -6.67 6.60 9.71
N PHE A 135 -6.98 5.60 8.88
CA PHE A 135 -8.01 4.60 9.19
C PHE A 135 -7.69 3.83 10.49
N LEU A 136 -6.45 3.38 10.68
CA LEU A 136 -6.03 2.68 11.90
C LEU A 136 -6.08 3.58 13.13
N ILE A 137 -5.77 4.87 13.02
CA ILE A 137 -5.93 5.84 14.11
C ILE A 137 -7.40 5.92 14.52
N ILE A 138 -8.30 6.13 13.56
CA ILE A 138 -9.75 6.20 13.82
C ILE A 138 -10.23 4.89 14.46
N SER A 139 -9.81 3.74 13.91
CA SER A 139 -10.18 2.41 14.43
C SER A 139 -9.70 2.18 15.88
N THR A 140 -8.51 2.68 16.23
CA THR A 140 -7.99 2.63 17.60
C THR A 140 -8.75 3.55 18.55
N ILE A 141 -9.12 4.77 18.12
CA ILE A 141 -9.97 5.68 18.90
C ILE A 141 -11.33 5.03 19.20
N LEU A 142 -11.87 4.30 18.24
CA LEU A 142 -13.12 3.53 18.37
C LEU A 142 -12.95 2.21 19.14
N GLN A 143 -11.76 1.92 19.69
CA GLN A 143 -11.44 0.71 20.44
C GLN A 143 -11.61 -0.60 19.66
N VAL A 144 -11.55 -0.53 18.33
CA VAL A 144 -11.63 -1.72 17.45
C VAL A 144 -10.24 -2.29 17.17
N THR A 145 -9.24 -1.41 16.98
CA THR A 145 -7.85 -1.79 16.70
C THR A 145 -6.95 -1.57 17.91
N TYR A 146 -5.96 -2.44 18.09
CA TYR A 146 -4.92 -2.30 19.10
C TYR A 146 -3.99 -1.14 18.78
N ALA A 147 -3.76 -0.26 19.76
CA ALA A 147 -2.97 0.96 19.58
C ALA A 147 -1.54 0.71 19.08
N GLN A 148 -0.94 -0.44 19.41
CA GLN A 148 0.38 -0.85 18.96
C GLN A 148 0.45 -0.95 17.43
N ILE A 149 -0.62 -1.43 16.79
CA ILE A 149 -0.69 -1.54 15.32
C ILE A 149 -0.62 -0.14 14.70
N THR A 150 -1.36 0.82 15.25
CA THR A 150 -1.36 2.21 14.79
C THR A 150 0.01 2.86 14.94
N VAL A 151 0.68 2.68 16.09
CA VAL A 151 2.01 3.25 16.34
C VAL A 151 3.04 2.70 15.36
N ILE A 152 3.07 1.37 15.17
CA ILE A 152 3.96 0.72 14.20
C ILE A 152 3.66 1.23 12.79
N ALA A 153 2.38 1.35 12.43
CA ALA A 153 1.98 1.82 11.12
C ALA A 153 2.45 3.25 10.83
N PHE A 154 2.31 4.15 11.81
CA PHE A 154 2.82 5.52 11.71
C PHE A 154 4.34 5.56 11.51
N VAL A 155 5.09 4.81 12.33
CA VAL A 155 6.56 4.79 12.24
C VAL A 155 7.02 4.29 10.87
N ILE A 156 6.44 3.22 10.35
CA ILE A 156 6.80 2.68 9.03
C ILE A 156 6.44 3.68 7.92
N ALA A 157 5.24 4.28 7.96
CA ALA A 157 4.81 5.26 6.95
C ALA A 157 5.72 6.49 6.93
N ALA A 158 6.11 7.00 8.11
CA ALA A 158 7.04 8.10 8.24
C ALA A 158 8.43 7.76 7.67
N ASN A 159 8.96 6.57 7.96
CA ASN A 159 10.26 6.13 7.44
C ASN A 159 10.25 5.97 5.91
N LEU A 160 9.21 5.35 5.34
CA LEU A 160 9.11 5.22 3.88
C LEU A 160 8.95 6.58 3.19
N SER A 161 8.21 7.50 3.80
CA SER A 161 8.07 8.87 3.29
C SER A 161 9.41 9.61 3.32
N TRP A 162 10.20 9.43 4.38
CA TRP A 162 11.53 10.01 4.50
C TRP A 162 12.48 9.49 3.42
N VAL A 163 12.54 8.16 3.22
CA VAL A 163 13.36 7.55 2.17
C VAL A 163 12.97 8.09 0.78
N PHE A 164 11.67 8.20 0.51
CA PHE A 164 11.18 8.75 -0.75
C PHE A 164 11.51 10.23 -0.94
N ALA A 165 11.44 11.04 0.11
CA ALA A 165 11.81 12.45 0.06
C ALA A 165 13.30 12.63 -0.27
N LEU A 166 14.18 11.86 0.36
CA LEU A 166 15.62 11.87 0.06
C LEU A 166 15.92 11.46 -1.39
N ASP A 167 15.13 10.56 -1.96
CA ASP A 167 15.28 10.15 -3.35
C ASP A 167 14.91 11.29 -4.32
N ILE A 168 13.79 11.97 -4.05
CA ILE A 168 13.37 13.14 -4.84
C ILE A 168 14.39 14.28 -4.74
N GLU A 169 14.92 14.56 -3.54
CA GLU A 169 15.91 15.63 -3.35
C GLU A 169 17.15 15.40 -4.23
N LYS A 170 17.66 14.17 -4.29
CA LYS A 170 18.80 13.81 -5.15
C LYS A 170 18.50 14.05 -6.63
N GLU A 171 17.32 13.65 -7.11
CA GLU A 171 16.92 13.87 -8.51
C GLU A 171 16.86 15.36 -8.84
N MET A 172 16.33 16.18 -7.92
CA MET A 172 16.23 17.62 -8.07
C MET A 172 17.60 18.31 -8.08
N GLU A 173 18.56 17.83 -7.29
CA GLU A 173 19.95 18.33 -7.31
C GLU A 173 20.63 18.05 -8.66
N ILE A 174 20.44 16.84 -9.20
CA ILE A 174 21.03 16.45 -10.48
C ILE A 174 20.48 17.31 -11.61
N LEU A 175 19.15 17.50 -11.65
CA LEU A 175 18.48 18.38 -12.61
C LEU A 175 18.93 19.85 -12.54
N ARG A 176 19.41 20.32 -11.39
CA ARG A 176 19.95 21.68 -11.24
C ARG A 176 21.40 21.80 -11.72
N SER A 177 22.13 20.69 -11.80
CA SER A 177 23.56 20.66 -12.15
C SER A 177 23.84 20.45 -13.64
N THR A 178 22.84 19.99 -14.39
CA THR A 178 22.81 19.90 -15.86
C THR A 178 22.15 21.12 -16.49
#